data_AF-A0A6C0BYY1-F1
#
_entry.id   AF-A0A6C0BYY1-F1
#
_cell.length_a   1.000
_cell.length_b   1.000
_cell.length_c   1.000
_cell.angle_alpha   90.00
_cell.angle_beta   90.00
_cell.angle_gamma   90.00
#
_symmetry.space_group_name_H-M   'P 1'
#
loop_
_entity.id
_entity.type
_entity.pdbx_description
1 polymer ?
#
loop_
_entity_poly.entity_id
_entity_poly.type
_entity_poly.pdbx_seq_one_letter_code
_entity_poly.pdbx_strand_id
1 'polypeptide(L)'
;MGIYLTDIYTIGHITSGAIGYYLLKKKNVSLRNNFLIANIFHLFLELLEHSKDPNGKILETNINHFTDILGFFGGWYVAMYVKIEKFIPDYMTVFVWIYIIIITCTEINRELFPYNNGILKGAFMDS
;
A
#
# COMPACT_ATOMS: atom_id res chain seq x y z
N MET A 1 7.45 -12.48 -2.84
CA MET A 1 6.20 -11.72 -3.04
C MET A 1 5.93 -11.74 -4.53
N GLY A 2 4.82 -11.20 -5.02
CA GLY A 2 4.64 -10.74 -6.41
C GLY A 2 4.91 -11.67 -7.59
N ILE A 3 5.12 -12.97 -7.35
CA ILE A 3 5.23 -14.01 -8.39
C ILE A 3 3.83 -14.35 -8.92
N TYR A 4 2.82 -14.31 -8.04
CA TYR A 4 1.44 -14.58 -8.39
C TYR A 4 0.67 -13.28 -8.62
N LEU A 5 -0.38 -13.36 -9.44
CA LEU A 5 -1.21 -12.21 -9.80
C LEU A 5 -1.93 -11.63 -8.57
N THR A 6 -2.33 -12.48 -7.63
CA THR A 6 -2.89 -12.07 -6.34
C THR A 6 -2.11 -12.75 -5.23
N ASP A 7 -1.59 -11.98 -4.29
CA ASP A 7 -1.01 -12.50 -3.07
C ASP A 7 -1.47 -11.69 -1.83
N ILE A 8 -0.84 -11.95 -0.68
CA ILE A 8 -1.19 -11.25 0.56
C ILE A 8 -0.87 -9.75 0.48
N TYR A 9 0.07 -9.34 -0.37
CA TYR A 9 0.43 -7.94 -0.60
C TYR A 9 -0.63 -7.26 -1.45
N THR A 10 -1.15 -7.92 -2.49
CA THR A 10 -2.33 -7.43 -3.22
C THR A 10 -3.53 -7.18 -2.30
N ILE A 11 -3.78 -8.07 -1.33
CA ILE A 11 -4.82 -7.85 -0.31
C ILE A 11 -4.45 -6.65 0.57
N GLY A 12 -3.18 -6.53 0.95
CA GLY A 12 -2.61 -5.36 1.62
C GLY A 12 -2.94 -4.06 0.89
N HIS A 13 -2.66 -3.99 -0.41
CA HIS A 13 -2.95 -2.84 -1.28
C HIS A 13 -4.43 -2.49 -1.30
N ILE A 14 -5.33 -3.47 -1.43
CA ILE A 14 -6.79 -3.25 -1.33
C ILE A 14 -7.16 -2.63 0.02
N THR A 15 -6.67 -3.20 1.12
CA THR A 15 -7.01 -2.71 2.47
C THR A 15 -6.41 -1.32 2.73
N SER A 16 -5.20 -1.06 2.27
CA SER A 16 -4.52 0.24 2.36
C SER A 16 -5.25 1.31 1.56
N GLY A 17 -5.76 0.99 0.36
CA GLY A 17 -6.60 1.89 -0.41
C GLY A 17 -7.90 2.27 0.31
N ALA A 18 -8.58 1.29 0.89
CA ALA A 18 -9.80 1.51 1.67
C ALA A 18 -9.56 2.36 2.93
N ILE A 19 -8.49 2.06 3.66
CA ILE A 19 -8.07 2.79 4.86
C ILE A 19 -7.61 4.21 4.51
N GLY A 20 -6.86 4.39 3.42
CA GLY A 20 -6.41 5.69 2.94
C GLY A 20 -7.58 6.62 2.65
N TYR A 21 -8.62 6.13 1.97
CA TYR A 21 -9.88 6.85 1.78
C TYR A 21 -10.47 7.31 3.12
N TYR A 22 -10.66 6.38 4.06
CA TYR A 22 -11.25 6.64 5.37
C TYR A 22 -10.51 7.76 6.12
N LEU A 23 -9.19 7.63 6.25
CA LEU A 23 -8.36 8.54 7.04
C LEU A 23 -8.35 9.96 6.46
N LEU A 24 -8.19 10.09 5.14
CA LEU A 24 -8.20 11.40 4.47
C LEU A 24 -9.60 12.03 4.48
N LYS A 25 -10.66 11.21 4.40
CA LYS A 25 -12.05 11.68 4.56
C LYS A 25 -12.30 12.24 5.95
N LYS A 26 -11.81 11.57 7.01
CA LYS A 26 -11.89 12.05 8.41
C LYS A 26 -11.15 13.38 8.63
N LYS A 27 -10.12 13.67 7.83
CA LYS A 27 -9.41 14.96 7.84
C LYS A 27 -10.10 16.04 7.01
N ASN A 28 -11.31 15.80 6.51
CA ASN A 28 -12.07 16.71 5.65
C ASN A 28 -11.32 17.11 4.37
N VAL A 29 -10.39 16.27 3.89
CA VAL A 29 -9.77 16.47 2.58
C VAL A 29 -10.84 16.28 1.51
N SER A 30 -10.88 17.18 0.52
CA SER A 30 -11.83 17.06 -0.59
C SER A 30 -11.68 15.71 -1.29
N LEU A 31 -12.79 15.11 -1.74
CA LEU A 31 -12.78 13.78 -2.32
C LEU A 31 -11.81 13.66 -3.50
N ARG A 32 -11.79 14.69 -4.36
CA ARG A 32 -10.88 14.77 -5.52
C ARG A 32 -9.42 14.81 -5.10
N ASN A 33 -9.07 15.65 -4.11
CA ASN A 33 -7.68 15.76 -3.66
C ASN A 33 -7.24 14.49 -2.91
N ASN A 34 -8.13 13.91 -2.10
CA ASN A 34 -7.90 12.64 -1.41
C ASN A 34 -7.58 11.54 -2.44
N PHE A 35 -8.42 11.39 -3.47
CA PHE A 35 -8.20 10.45 -4.55
C PHE A 35 -6.84 10.66 -5.24
N LEU A 36 -6.55 11.90 -5.66
CA LEU A 36 -5.31 12.22 -6.36
C LEU A 36 -4.07 11.95 -5.49
N ILE A 37 -4.05 12.42 -4.25
CA ILE A 37 -2.90 12.28 -3.35
C ILE A 37 -2.63 10.79 -3.09
N ALA A 38 -3.65 10.01 -2.73
CA ALA A 38 -3.48 8.61 -2.36
C ALA A 38 -2.98 7.77 -3.55
N ASN A 39 -3.58 7.93 -4.74
CA ASN A 39 -3.22 7.12 -5.90
C ASN A 39 -1.89 7.55 -6.55
N ILE A 40 -1.56 8.86 -6.57
CA ILE A 40 -0.25 9.31 -7.05
C ILE A 40 0.86 8.82 -6.13
N PHE A 41 0.63 8.88 -4.81
CA PHE A 41 1.61 8.40 -3.84
C PHE A 41 1.81 6.88 -3.95
N HIS A 42 0.73 6.11 -4.07
CA HIS A 42 0.82 4.67 -4.30
C HIS A 42 1.59 4.33 -5.58
N LEU A 43 1.22 4.97 -6.71
CA LEU A 43 1.90 4.77 -7.99
C LEU A 43 3.39 5.11 -7.90
N PHE A 44 3.76 6.13 -7.13
CA PHE A 44 5.16 6.49 -6.93
C PHE A 44 5.94 5.38 -6.20
N LEU A 45 5.35 4.72 -5.19
CA LEU A 45 5.99 3.62 -4.48
C LEU A 45 6.17 2.39 -5.39
N GLU A 46 5.12 2.00 -6.11
CA GLU A 46 5.13 0.88 -7.06
C GLU A 46 6.17 1.02 -8.19
N LEU A 47 6.47 2.26 -8.58
CA LEU A 47 7.51 2.55 -9.57
C LEU A 47 8.94 2.40 -9.01
N LEU A 48 9.09 2.38 -7.68
CA LEU A 48 10.37 2.16 -7.01
C LEU A 48 10.63 0.68 -6.70
N GLU A 49 9.62 -0.18 -6.88
CA GLU A 49 9.70 -1.60 -6.57
C GLU A 49 10.72 -2.36 -7.42
N HIS A 50 11.43 -3.27 -6.76
CA HIS A 50 12.48 -4.06 -7.40
C HIS A 50 11.94 -5.38 -7.94
N SER A 51 11.82 -5.53 -9.26
CA SER A 51 11.36 -6.81 -9.84
C SER A 51 12.35 -7.97 -9.66
N LYS A 52 13.65 -7.69 -9.47
CA LYS A 52 14.71 -8.70 -9.33
C LYS A 52 15.76 -8.27 -8.30
N ASP A 53 16.32 -9.26 -7.60
CA ASP A 53 17.48 -9.05 -6.74
C ASP A 53 18.79 -8.97 -7.56
N PRO A 54 19.92 -8.55 -6.95
CA PRO A 54 21.22 -8.50 -7.63
C PRO A 54 21.73 -9.86 -8.14
N ASN A 55 21.22 -10.97 -7.60
CA ASN A 55 21.57 -12.34 -8.02
C ASN A 55 20.66 -12.86 -9.15
N GLY A 56 19.71 -12.05 -9.63
CA GLY A 56 18.76 -12.40 -10.68
C GLY A 56 17.53 -13.18 -10.22
N LYS A 57 17.35 -13.41 -8.91
CA LYS A 57 16.12 -13.96 -8.33
C LYS A 57 14.98 -12.98 -8.60
N ILE A 58 13.88 -13.47 -9.17
CA ILE A 58 12.66 -12.69 -9.33
C ILE A 58 12.07 -12.45 -7.96
N LEU A 59 11.90 -11.18 -7.61
CA LEU A 59 11.26 -10.76 -6.38
C LEU A 59 9.78 -10.54 -6.63
N GLU A 60 9.45 -9.79 -7.68
CA GLU A 60 8.09 -9.37 -8.04
C GLU A 60 7.97 -9.25 -9.57
N THR A 61 6.74 -9.32 -10.08
CA THR A 61 6.45 -9.27 -11.52
C THR A 61 5.67 -8.02 -11.88
N ASN A 62 5.93 -7.44 -13.06
CA ASN A 62 5.16 -6.28 -13.55
C ASN A 62 3.64 -6.49 -13.54
N ILE A 63 3.19 -7.74 -13.68
CA ILE A 63 1.77 -8.11 -13.61
C ILE A 63 1.24 -7.93 -12.18
N ASN A 64 2.03 -8.32 -11.18
CA ASN A 64 1.68 -8.11 -9.79
C ASN A 64 1.65 -6.61 -9.44
N HIS A 65 2.67 -5.82 -9.81
CA HIS A 65 2.66 -4.36 -9.56
C HIS A 65 1.41 -3.70 -10.16
N PHE A 66 1.07 -4.08 -11.41
CA PHE A 66 -0.16 -3.60 -12.04
C PHE A 66 -1.42 -4.02 -11.28
N THR A 67 -1.45 -5.25 -10.76
CA THR A 67 -2.57 -5.75 -9.97
C THR A 67 -2.68 -5.05 -8.62
N ASP A 68 -1.55 -4.66 -8.03
CA ASP A 68 -1.47 -3.99 -6.74
C ASP A 68 -1.93 -2.52 -6.87
N ILE A 69 -1.53 -1.83 -7.95
CA ILE A 69 -2.11 -0.54 -8.35
C ILE A 69 -3.65 -0.63 -8.51
N LEU A 70 -4.14 -1.65 -9.23
CA LEU A 70 -5.58 -1.85 -9.40
C LEU A 70 -6.27 -2.22 -8.09
N GLY A 71 -5.60 -3.00 -7.24
CA GLY A 71 -6.07 -3.41 -5.92
C GLY A 71 -6.26 -2.21 -5.01
N PHE A 72 -5.26 -1.32 -4.94
CA PHE A 72 -5.34 -0.08 -4.19
C PHE A 72 -6.47 0.83 -4.68
N PHE A 73 -6.56 1.05 -6.00
CA PHE A 73 -7.64 1.81 -6.61
C PHE A 73 -9.01 1.19 -6.30
N GLY A 74 -9.14 -0.13 -6.44
CA GLY A 74 -10.36 -0.89 -6.17
C GLY A 74 -10.78 -0.80 -4.71
N GLY A 75 -9.84 -0.94 -3.77
CA GLY A 75 -10.08 -0.77 -2.34
C GLY A 75 -10.58 0.62 -1.98
N TRP A 76 -9.95 1.66 -2.55
CA TRP A 76 -10.41 3.05 -2.39
C TRP A 76 -11.83 3.24 -2.94
N TYR A 77 -12.08 2.74 -4.15
CA TYR A 77 -13.38 2.84 -4.80
C TYR A 77 -14.46 2.15 -3.96
N VAL A 78 -14.25 0.91 -3.54
CA VAL A 78 -15.18 0.18 -2.68
C VAL A 78 -15.44 0.94 -1.38
N ALA A 79 -14.41 1.47 -0.73
CA ALA A 79 -14.55 2.23 0.51
C ALA A 79 -15.42 3.48 0.36
N MET A 80 -15.29 4.19 -0.77
CA MET A 80 -16.13 5.33 -1.11
C MET A 80 -17.61 4.95 -1.27
N TYR A 81 -17.90 3.85 -1.98
CA TYR A 81 -19.28 3.42 -2.23
C TYR A 81 -19.95 2.82 -0.99
N VAL A 82 -19.22 2.00 -0.25
CA VAL A 82 -19.72 1.33 0.96
C VAL A 82 -19.79 2.28 2.15
N LYS A 83 -19.13 3.45 2.07
CA LYS A 83 -19.04 4.42 3.18
C LYS A 83 -18.39 3.78 4.40
N ILE A 84 -17.16 3.29 4.22
CA ILE A 84 -16.40 2.56 5.24
C ILE A 84 -16.31 3.31 6.58
N GLU A 85 -16.42 4.65 6.55
CA GLU A 85 -16.45 5.50 7.75
C GLU A 85 -17.57 5.19 8.74
N LYS A 86 -18.61 4.46 8.31
CA LYS A 86 -19.69 4.00 9.17
C LYS A 86 -19.34 2.74 9.97
N PHE A 87 -18.32 2.00 9.54
CA PHE A 87 -17.95 0.71 10.12
C PHE A 87 -16.74 0.81 11.04
N ILE A 88 -15.98 1.90 10.96
CA ILE A 88 -14.80 2.14 11.80
C ILE A 88 -15.19 3.16 12.89
N PRO A 89 -15.29 2.73 14.16
CA PRO A 89 -15.57 3.63 15.27
C PRO A 89 -14.46 4.68 15.44
N ASP A 90 -14.82 5.86 15.94
CA ASP A 90 -13.86 6.97 16.07
C ASP A 90 -12.64 6.62 16.95
N TYR A 91 -12.82 5.82 18.00
CA TYR A 91 -11.72 5.37 18.87
C TYR A 91 -10.71 4.46 18.14
N MET A 92 -11.11 3.81 17.04
CA MET A 92 -10.22 2.97 16.23
C MET A 92 -9.33 3.81 15.29
N THR A 93 -9.66 5.08 15.07
CA THR A 93 -8.97 5.94 14.09
C THR A 93 -7.46 6.03 14.35
N VAL A 94 -7.03 6.08 15.62
CA VAL A 94 -5.62 6.13 15.98
C VAL A 94 -4.91 4.84 15.57
N PHE A 95 -5.52 3.68 15.82
CA PHE A 95 -4.96 2.38 15.44
C PHE A 95 -4.86 2.24 13.92
N VAL A 96 -5.86 2.73 13.19
CA VAL A 96 -5.87 2.73 11.73
C VAL A 96 -4.77 3.66 11.17
N TRP A 97 -4.52 4.81 11.80
CA TRP A 97 -3.36 5.66 11.47
C TRP A 97 -2.03 4.96 11.73
N ILE A 98 -1.87 4.29 12.88
CA ILE A 98 -0.65 3.55 13.20
C ILE A 98 -0.41 2.45 12.16
N TYR A 99 -1.46 1.69 11.83
CA TYR A 99 -1.39 0.64 10.82
C TYR A 99 -0.91 1.16 9.46
N ILE A 100 -1.55 2.22 8.93
CA ILE A 100 -1.18 2.74 7.60
C ILE A 100 0.24 3.34 7.59
N ILE A 101 0.67 3.96 8.70
CA ILE A 101 2.01 4.52 8.83
C ILE A 101 3.03 3.39 8.82
N ILE A 102 2.83 2.34 9.62
CA ILE A 102 3.76 1.20 9.68
C ILE A 102 3.88 0.54 8.31
N ILE A 103 2.76 0.27 7.62
CA ILE A 103 2.80 -0.34 6.28
C ILE A 103 3.53 0.57 5.30
N THR A 104 3.15 1.84 5.22
CA THR A 104 3.80 2.80 4.31
C THR A 104 5.30 2.92 4.58
N CYS A 105 5.71 3.00 5.85
CA CYS A 105 7.13 3.05 6.21
C CYS A 105 7.87 1.76 5.88
N THR A 106 7.21 0.61 6.02
CA THR A 106 7.77 -0.70 5.62
C THR A 106 8.00 -0.71 4.12
N GLU A 107 7.02 -0.27 3.32
CA GLU A 107 7.11 -0.20 1.87
C GLU A 107 8.24 0.73 1.41
N ILE A 108 8.26 1.96 1.92
CA ILE A 108 9.32 2.93 1.63
C ILE A 108 10.69 2.35 1.98
N ASN A 109 10.81 1.66 3.11
CA ASN A 109 12.08 1.07 3.53
C ASN A 109 12.53 -0.06 2.60
N ARG A 110 11.59 -0.93 2.19
CA ARG A 110 11.88 -2.02 1.26
C ARG A 110 12.38 -1.50 -0.09
N GLU A 111 11.72 -0.47 -0.61
CA GLU A 111 12.02 0.02 -1.96
C GLU A 111 13.19 1.00 -2.03
N LEU A 112 13.35 1.88 -1.04
CA LEU A 112 14.48 2.82 -1.01
C LEU A 112 15.75 2.25 -0.38
N PHE A 113 15.62 1.30 0.54
CA PHE A 113 16.75 0.71 1.26
C PHE A 113 16.74 -0.83 1.15
N PRO A 114 16.87 -1.38 -0.06
CA PRO A 114 16.63 -2.81 -0.31
C PRO A 114 17.62 -3.75 0.40
N TYR A 115 18.78 -3.25 0.85
CA TYR A 115 19.78 -3.99 1.63
C TYR A 115 19.66 -3.82 3.15
N ASN A 116 18.66 -3.07 3.65
CA ASN A 116 18.54 -2.81 5.07
C ASN A 116 18.22 -4.11 5.84
N ASN A 117 19.03 -4.43 6.85
CA ASN A 117 18.88 -5.62 7.69
C ASN A 117 18.37 -5.31 9.11
N GLY A 118 17.84 -4.09 9.32
CA GLY A 118 17.25 -3.66 10.58
C GLY A 118 15.88 -4.30 10.87
N ILE A 119 15.12 -3.66 11.77
CA ILE A 119 13.78 -4.12 12.19
C ILE A 119 12.82 -4.20 10.99
N LEU A 120 12.86 -3.18 10.14
CA LEU A 120 12.21 -3.21 8.83
C LEU A 120 13.23 -3.71 7.83
N LYS A 121 13.04 -4.93 7.34
CA LYS A 121 13.93 -5.53 6.34
C LYS A 121 13.71 -4.91 4.97
N GLY A 122 14.80 -4.74 4.23
CA GLY A 122 14.80 -4.34 2.83
C GLY A 122 14.40 -5.49 1.89
N ALA A 123 14.03 -5.17 0.65
CA ALA A 123 13.55 -6.15 -0.33
C ALA A 123 14.50 -7.35 -0.56
N PHE A 124 15.81 -7.16 -0.43
CA PHE A 124 16.81 -8.21 -0.69
C PHE A 124 17.17 -9.03 0.57
N MET A 125 16.73 -8.60 1.75
CA MET A 125 17.03 -9.23 3.03
C MET A 125 15.97 -10.25 3.50
N ASP A 126 14.89 -10.40 2.73
CA ASP A 126 13.84 -11.40 2.93
C ASP A 126 14.08 -12.70 2.13
N SER A 127 15.36 -13.02 1.85
CA SER A 127 15.75 -14.24 1.13
C SER A 127 15.80 -15.49 2.00
#